data_AF-A0A2X2SYA6-F1
#
_entry.id   AF-A0A2X2SYA6-F1
#
_cell.length_a   1.000
_cell.length_b   1.000
_cell.length_c   1.000
_cell.angle_alpha   90.00
_cell.angle_beta   90.00
_cell.angle_gamma   90.00
#
_symmetry.space_group_name_H-M   'P 1'
#
loop_
_entity.id
_entity.type
_entity.pdbx_description
1 polymer ?
#
loop_
_entity_poly.entity_id
_entity_poly.type
_entity_poly.pdbx_seq_one_letter_code
_entity_poly.pdbx_strand_id
1 'polypeptide(L)'
;MQALSDPLSDIAKLAAEHQIWVHVDAAWGGALLLSEKYRDYLNGLELVDSVTLDFHKQFFQTISCGAFLLKDARHYELMRYQAAYLNSEFDEEQGVPNLVSKSLQTTRRFDALKLWMGLEALARNSTPKSSITV
;
A
#
# COMPACT_ATOMS: atom_id res chain seq x y z
N MET A 1 22.02 8.94 12.64
CA MET A 1 20.81 8.31 13.21
C MET A 1 20.55 7.07 12.39
N GLN A 2 20.94 5.90 12.90
CA GLN A 2 20.71 4.62 12.23
C GLN A 2 19.24 4.28 12.47
N ALA A 3 18.39 4.44 11.46
CA ALA A 3 17.04 3.91 11.57
C ALA A 3 17.18 2.39 11.66
N LEU A 4 16.70 1.80 12.76
CA LEU A 4 16.64 0.35 12.92
C LEU A 4 15.65 -0.15 11.86
N SER A 5 16.18 -0.69 10.78
CA SER A 5 15.43 -1.17 9.63
C SER A 5 15.77 -2.65 9.46
N ASP A 6 14.72 -3.46 9.34
CA ASP A 6 14.87 -4.90 9.17
C ASP A 6 15.54 -5.22 7.82
N PRO A 7 16.39 -6.25 7.75
CA PRO A 7 16.99 -6.69 6.49
C PRO A 7 15.96 -7.43 5.63
N LEU A 8 15.04 -6.67 5.00
CA LEU A 8 13.87 -7.20 4.30
C LEU A 8 14.23 -8.27 3.26
N SER A 9 15.32 -8.06 2.51
CA SER A 9 15.79 -9.01 1.51
C SER A 9 16.17 -10.37 2.09
N ASP A 10 16.81 -10.40 3.27
CA ASP A 10 17.24 -11.64 3.91
C ASP A 10 16.06 -12.35 4.57
N ILE A 11 15.16 -11.58 5.21
CA ILE A 11 13.92 -12.09 5.79
C ILE A 11 13.03 -12.71 4.70
N ALA A 12 12.83 -12.02 3.57
CA ALA A 12 11.99 -12.50 2.49
C ALA A 12 12.54 -13.77 1.83
N LYS A 13 13.86 -13.87 1.66
CA LYS A 13 14.51 -15.09 1.14
C LYS A 13 14.30 -16.28 2.07
N LEU A 14 14.57 -16.11 3.36
CA LEU A 14 14.38 -17.17 4.35
C LEU A 14 12.91 -17.59 4.45
N ALA A 15 11.99 -16.63 4.45
CA ALA A 15 10.56 -16.91 4.49
C ALA A 15 10.10 -17.68 3.26
N ALA A 16 10.62 -17.35 2.07
CA ALA A 16 10.32 -18.06 0.83
C ALA A 16 10.78 -19.53 0.87
N GLU A 17 11.95 -19.82 1.44
CA GLU A 17 12.45 -21.19 1.64
C GLU A 17 11.51 -22.05 2.49
N HIS A 18 10.77 -21.42 3.40
CA HIS A 18 9.84 -22.07 4.31
C HIS A 18 8.36 -21.84 3.99
N GLN A 19 8.04 -21.21 2.85
CA GLN A 19 6.68 -20.83 2.45
C GLN A 19 5.93 -20.00 3.52
N ILE A 20 6.65 -19.10 4.20
CA ILE A 20 6.10 -18.22 5.22
C ILE A 20 5.69 -16.90 4.59
N TRP A 21 4.49 -16.42 4.95
CA TRP A 21 4.00 -15.11 4.55
C TRP A 21 4.80 -13.99 5.23
N VAL A 22 5.22 -12.98 4.46
CA VAL A 22 5.91 -11.80 4.96
C VAL A 22 5.04 -10.56 4.80
N HIS A 23 4.69 -9.95 5.93
CA HIS A 23 4.10 -8.62 6.00
C HIS A 23 5.13 -7.62 6.48
N VAL A 24 5.27 -6.49 5.78
CA VAL A 24 6.09 -5.36 6.24
C VAL A 24 5.19 -4.26 6.76
N ASP A 25 5.36 -3.91 8.03
CA ASP A 25 4.79 -2.68 8.59
C ASP A 25 5.69 -1.49 8.20
N ALA A 26 5.37 -0.86 7.08
CA ALA A 26 5.99 0.37 6.62
C ALA A 26 5.14 1.60 6.98
N ALA A 27 4.33 1.55 8.05
CA ALA A 27 3.41 2.63 8.36
C ALA A 27 4.12 3.98 8.51
N TRP A 28 5.24 4.01 9.24
CA TRP A 28 6.07 5.21 9.35
C TRP A 28 7.15 5.27 8.27
N GLY A 29 7.86 4.17 8.03
CA GLY A 29 9.02 4.10 7.13
C GLY A 29 8.69 4.18 5.64
N GLY A 30 7.43 3.96 5.24
CA GLY A 30 7.04 3.90 3.83
C GLY A 30 7.27 5.19 3.05
N ALA A 31 7.28 6.35 3.72
CA ALA A 31 7.60 7.62 3.06
C ALA A 31 9.04 7.71 2.56
N LEU A 32 9.94 6.84 3.05
CA LEU A 32 11.31 6.75 2.55
C LEU A 32 11.36 6.36 1.06
N LEU A 33 10.30 5.73 0.51
CA LEU A 33 10.17 5.50 -0.94
C LEU A 33 10.23 6.80 -1.76
N LEU A 34 9.83 7.92 -1.19
CA LEU A 34 9.88 9.25 -1.82
C LEU A 34 11.25 9.94 -1.64
N SER A 35 12.16 9.36 -0.86
CA SER A 35 13.47 9.95 -0.56
C SER A 35 14.55 9.35 -1.44
N GLU A 36 15.22 10.18 -2.25
CA GLU A 36 16.40 9.75 -3.02
C GLU A 36 17.56 9.26 -2.13
N LYS A 37 17.66 9.78 -0.90
CA LYS A 37 18.75 9.47 0.03
C LYS A 37 18.50 8.21 0.86
N TYR A 38 17.25 7.90 1.16
CA TYR A 38 16.91 6.87 2.15
C TYR A 38 16.00 5.76 1.60
N ARG A 39 15.63 5.77 0.31
CA ARG A 39 14.80 4.70 -0.27
C ARG A 39 15.38 3.30 -0.10
N ASP A 40 16.71 3.19 -0.05
CA ASP A 40 17.42 1.92 0.05
C ASP A 40 17.18 1.18 1.37
N TYR A 41 16.67 1.87 2.40
CA TYR A 41 16.21 1.24 3.64
C TYR A 41 14.99 0.32 3.42
N LEU A 42 14.34 0.39 2.27
CA LEU A 42 13.20 -0.44 1.90
C LEU A 42 13.55 -1.44 0.79
N ASN A 43 14.83 -1.67 0.51
CA ASN A 43 15.25 -2.67 -0.48
C ASN A 43 14.82 -4.08 -0.05
N GLY A 44 14.09 -4.78 -0.92
CA GLY A 44 13.46 -6.07 -0.63
C GLY A 44 11.97 -5.97 -0.31
N LEU A 45 11.38 -4.77 -0.25
CA LEU A 45 9.94 -4.60 -0.11
C LEU A 45 9.16 -5.24 -1.27
N GLU A 46 9.75 -5.31 -2.47
CA GLU A 46 9.19 -6.01 -3.63
C GLU A 46 9.12 -7.55 -3.48
N LEU A 47 9.87 -8.10 -2.51
CA LEU A 47 9.92 -9.53 -2.26
C LEU A 47 8.80 -10.01 -1.33
N VAL A 48 8.20 -9.11 -0.54
CA VAL A 48 7.24 -9.45 0.52
C VAL A 48 5.81 -9.57 -0.01
N ASP A 49 4.93 -10.23 0.73
CA ASP A 49 3.58 -10.54 0.29
C ASP A 49 2.60 -9.38 0.51
N SER A 50 2.87 -8.55 1.50
CA SER A 50 1.99 -7.43 1.86
C SER A 50 2.72 -6.30 2.60
N VAL A 51 2.21 -5.08 2.47
CA VAL A 51 2.75 -3.90 3.15
C VAL A 51 1.65 -2.99 3.69
N THR A 52 1.86 -2.42 4.87
CA THR A 52 1.03 -1.35 5.45
C THR A 52 1.73 0.00 5.31
N LEU A 53 0.99 1.05 4.96
CA LEU A 53 1.45 2.43 4.86
C LEU A 53 0.48 3.37 5.60
N ASP A 54 1.01 4.30 6.41
CA ASP A 54 0.22 5.36 7.04
C ASP A 54 0.61 6.72 6.47
N PHE A 55 -0.18 7.19 5.51
CA PHE A 55 0.04 8.48 4.86
C PHE A 55 -0.12 9.65 5.84
N HIS A 56 -0.90 9.48 6.90
CA HIS A 56 -1.06 10.51 7.94
C HIS A 56 0.14 10.64 8.88
N LYS A 57 1.18 9.81 8.72
CA LYS A 57 2.46 9.96 9.43
C LYS A 57 3.39 10.86 8.63
N GLN A 58 4.13 10.30 7.68
CA GLN A 58 5.23 11.01 6.99
C GLN A 58 4.84 11.56 5.60
N PHE A 59 3.59 11.38 5.14
CA PHE A 59 3.11 11.89 3.84
C PHE A 59 2.23 13.14 3.96
N PHE A 60 2.28 13.84 5.10
CA PHE A 60 1.57 15.10 5.34
C PHE A 60 0.04 15.04 5.17
N GLN A 61 -0.57 13.86 5.36
CA GLN A 61 -2.02 13.70 5.28
C GLN A 61 -2.70 13.85 6.64
N THR A 62 -3.96 14.25 6.64
CA THR A 62 -4.79 14.27 7.85
C THR A 62 -5.29 12.86 8.21
N ILE A 63 -5.44 12.59 9.50
CA ILE A 63 -6.00 11.33 10.01
C ILE A 63 -7.48 11.19 9.58
N SER A 64 -7.94 10.01 9.19
CA SER A 64 -7.20 8.77 8.92
C SER A 64 -6.77 8.70 7.46
N CYS A 65 -5.56 8.21 7.15
CA CYS A 65 -5.13 7.98 5.76
C CYS A 65 -4.03 6.92 5.75
N GLY A 66 -4.28 5.79 5.10
CA GLY A 66 -3.35 4.68 5.00
C GLY A 66 -3.74 3.71 3.89
N ALA A 67 -2.85 2.77 3.60
CA ALA A 67 -3.07 1.71 2.63
C ALA A 67 -2.56 0.36 3.18
N PHE A 68 -3.26 -0.69 2.78
CA PHE A 68 -2.80 -2.07 2.88
C PHE A 68 -2.69 -2.61 1.46
N LEU A 69 -1.48 -2.95 1.05
CA LEU A 69 -1.17 -3.40 -0.30
C LEU A 69 -0.77 -4.87 -0.26
N LEU A 70 -1.27 -5.63 -1.22
CA LEU A 70 -0.94 -7.03 -1.45
C LEU A 70 -0.13 -7.15 -2.74
N LYS A 71 0.91 -7.98 -2.73
CA LYS A 71 1.70 -8.30 -3.92
C LYS A 71 0.86 -9.03 -4.98
N ASP A 72 0.01 -9.95 -4.51
CA ASP A 72 -0.96 -10.64 -5.35
C ASP A 72 -2.37 -10.19 -4.97
N ALA A 73 -3.03 -9.49 -5.89
CA ALA A 73 -4.37 -8.95 -5.68
C ALA A 73 -5.42 -10.06 -5.45
N ARG A 74 -5.17 -11.30 -5.86
CA ARG A 74 -6.08 -12.43 -5.59
C ARG A 74 -6.25 -12.69 -4.10
N HIS A 75 -5.26 -12.33 -3.26
CA HIS A 75 -5.36 -12.49 -1.82
C HIS A 75 -6.38 -11.55 -1.15
N TYR A 76 -6.89 -10.52 -1.85
CA TYR A 76 -8.04 -9.76 -1.35
C TYR A 76 -9.31 -10.62 -1.21
N GLU A 77 -9.40 -11.75 -1.92
CA GLU A 77 -10.52 -12.70 -1.76
C GLU A 77 -10.62 -13.27 -0.34
N LEU A 78 -9.50 -13.34 0.39
CA LEU A 78 -9.48 -13.82 1.79
C LEU A 78 -10.24 -12.89 2.75
N MET A 79 -10.41 -11.62 2.39
CA MET A 79 -11.19 -10.64 3.15
C MET A 79 -12.52 -10.29 2.48
N ARG A 80 -12.92 -11.03 1.43
CA ARG A 80 -14.13 -10.72 0.68
C ARG A 80 -15.36 -10.97 1.56
N TYR A 81 -16.10 -9.91 1.81
CA TYR A 81 -17.45 -9.97 2.35
C TYR A 81 -18.45 -9.83 1.22
N GLN A 82 -19.31 -10.85 1.03
CA GLN A 82 -20.39 -10.81 0.05
C GLN A 82 -21.73 -10.49 0.72
N ALA A 83 -22.41 -9.47 0.23
CA ALA A 83 -23.83 -9.27 0.47
C ALA A 83 -24.51 -8.97 -0.88
N ALA A 84 -25.63 -9.65 -1.18
CA ALA A 84 -26.27 -9.57 -2.50
C ALA A 84 -26.62 -8.14 -2.96
N TYR A 85 -26.82 -7.20 -2.03
CA TYR A 85 -27.07 -5.79 -2.35
C TYR A 85 -25.78 -4.97 -2.62
N LEU A 86 -24.62 -5.44 -2.16
CA LEU A 86 -23.32 -4.77 -2.33
C LEU A 86 -22.50 -5.34 -3.50
N ASN A 87 -22.89 -6.52 -3.99
CA ASN A 87 -22.18 -7.28 -5.01
C ASN A 87 -23.19 -7.66 -6.11
N SER A 88 -23.48 -6.71 -7.00
CA SER A 88 -24.32 -6.97 -8.17
C SER A 88 -23.57 -7.90 -9.14
N GLU A 89 -24.14 -9.07 -9.42
CA GLU A 89 -23.56 -10.03 -10.40
C GLU A 89 -23.39 -9.38 -11.77
N PHE A 90 -24.31 -8.49 -12.16
CA PHE A 90 -24.21 -7.72 -13.40
C PHE A 90 -22.98 -6.80 -13.40
N ASP A 91 -22.69 -6.12 -12.30
CA ASP A 91 -21.52 -5.22 -12.22
C ASP A 91 -20.21 -6.01 -12.25
N GLU A 92 -20.19 -7.19 -11.63
CA GLU A 92 -19.04 -8.11 -11.68
C GLU A 92 -18.81 -8.65 -13.10
N GLU A 93 -19.87 -9.05 -13.82
CA GLU A 93 -19.80 -9.48 -15.22
C GLU A 93 -19.33 -8.37 -16.16
N GLN A 94 -19.69 -7.11 -15.89
CA GLN A 94 -19.23 -5.95 -16.65
C GLN A 94 -17.82 -5.47 -16.23
N GLY A 95 -17.17 -6.13 -15.28
CA GLY A 95 -15.84 -5.77 -14.80
C GLY A 95 -15.78 -4.44 -14.06
N VAL A 96 -16.91 -3.99 -13.49
CA VAL A 96 -16.96 -2.75 -12.70
C VAL A 96 -16.12 -2.94 -11.43
N PRO A 97 -15.16 -2.05 -11.12
CA PRO A 97 -14.32 -2.20 -9.95
C PRO A 97 -15.14 -2.17 -8.64
N ASN A 98 -15.29 -3.32 -8.00
CA ASN A 98 -15.86 -3.41 -6.67
C ASN A 98 -14.77 -3.24 -5.60
N LEU A 99 -14.85 -2.14 -4.85
CA LEU A 99 -13.89 -1.84 -3.79
C LEU A 99 -14.33 -2.37 -2.41
N VAL A 100 -15.58 -2.82 -2.27
CA VAL A 100 -16.11 -3.39 -1.03
C VAL A 100 -15.44 -4.72 -0.72
N SER A 101 -15.10 -5.52 -1.73
CA SER A 101 -14.38 -6.78 -1.55
C SER A 101 -12.92 -6.62 -1.14
N LYS A 102 -12.37 -5.40 -1.16
CA LYS A 102 -10.96 -5.08 -0.86
C LYS A 102 -10.77 -4.44 0.52
N SER A 103 -11.78 -4.54 1.39
CA SER A 103 -11.83 -3.84 2.66
C SER A 103 -12.75 -4.57 3.63
N LEU A 104 -12.41 -4.58 4.91
CA LEU A 104 -13.32 -5.03 5.96
C LEU A 104 -14.49 -4.05 6.19
N GLN A 105 -14.32 -2.80 5.73
CA GLN A 105 -15.36 -1.76 5.78
C GLN A 105 -16.11 -1.72 4.45
N THR A 106 -17.44 -1.64 4.53
CA THR A 106 -18.32 -1.38 3.38
C THR A 106 -18.24 0.09 2.97
N THR A 107 -18.82 0.98 3.78
CA THR A 107 -18.78 2.43 3.57
C THR A 107 -17.46 3.00 4.07
N ARG A 108 -16.76 3.78 3.24
CA ARG A 108 -15.51 4.45 3.58
C ARG A 108 -15.40 5.83 2.93
N ARG A 109 -14.57 6.69 3.52
CA ARG A 109 -14.29 8.03 2.98
C ARG A 109 -13.40 7.95 1.75
N PHE A 110 -13.43 8.99 0.92
CA PHE A 110 -12.56 9.13 -0.25
C PHE A 110 -11.16 9.64 0.16
N ASP A 111 -10.47 8.91 1.04
CA ASP A 111 -9.15 9.30 1.54
C ASP A 111 -8.05 9.25 0.47
N ALA A 112 -8.27 8.53 -0.63
CA ALA A 112 -7.38 8.55 -1.79
C ALA A 112 -7.31 9.94 -2.46
N LEU A 113 -8.37 10.75 -2.40
CA LEU A 113 -8.37 12.08 -3.02
C LEU A 113 -7.38 13.04 -2.36
N LYS A 114 -7.38 13.11 -1.03
CA LYS A 114 -6.46 13.98 -0.29
C LYS A 114 -5.01 13.54 -0.47
N LEU A 115 -4.75 12.23 -0.49
CA LEU A 115 -3.42 11.70 -0.78
C LEU A 115 -2.97 12.11 -2.18
N TRP A 116 -3.80 11.89 -3.20
CA TRP A 116 -3.50 12.26 -4.58
C TRP A 116 -3.20 13.75 -4.71
N MET A 117 -4.03 14.62 -4.12
CA MET A 117 -3.80 16.07 -4.11
C MET A 117 -2.46 16.44 -3.46
N GLY A 118 -2.10 15.79 -2.34
CA GLY A 118 -0.83 16.00 -1.66
C GLY A 118 0.37 15.59 -2.53
N LEU A 119 0.31 14.42 -3.17
CA LEU A 119 1.36 13.93 -4.06
C LEU A 119 1.50 14.81 -5.31
N GLU A 120 0.39 15.21 -5.94
CA GLU A 120 0.39 16.14 -7.08
C GLU A 120 1.03 17.48 -6.73
N ALA A 121 0.70 18.05 -5.56
CA ALA A 121 1.29 19.31 -5.11
C ALA A 121 2.80 19.20 -4.87
N LEU A 122 3.26 18.09 -4.27
CA LEU A 122 4.68 17.81 -4.06
C LEU A 122 5.43 17.59 -5.38
N ALA A 123 4.82 16.85 -6.32
CA ALA A 123 5.40 16.56 -7.63
C ALA A 123 5.62 17.84 -8.45
N ARG A 124 4.67 18.79 -8.42
CA ARG A 124 4.78 20.08 -9.14
C ARG A 124 5.88 20.98 -8.61
N ASN A 125 6.20 20.88 -7.32
CA ASN A 125 7.24 21.69 -6.67
C ASN A 125 8.63 21.03 -6.72
N SER A 126 8.71 19.79 -7.20
CA SER A 126 9.95 19.03 -7.34
C SER A 126 10.44 19.11 -8.79
N THR A 127 11.72 19.38 -9.01
CA THR A 127 12.32 19.35 -10.37
C THR A 127 12.12 17.96 -11.00
N PRO A 128 11.81 17.86 -12.31
CA PRO A 128 11.41 16.59 -12.92
C PRO A 128 12.61 15.65 -13.04
N LYS A 129 12.79 14.74 -12.07
CA LYS A 129 13.79 13.65 -12.18
C LYS A 129 13.36 12.26 -11.69
N SER A 130 12.16 12.07 -11.17
CA SER A 130 11.70 10.72 -10.84
C SER A 130 10.20 10.55 -11.02
N SER A 131 9.84 9.71 -11.98
CA SER A 131 8.49 9.14 -12.06
C SER A 131 8.27 8.29 -10.83
N ILE A 132 7.39 8.74 -9.93
CA ILE A 132 6.87 7.89 -8.86
C ILE A 132 5.86 6.96 -9.52
N THR A 133 6.28 5.74 -9.86
CA THR A 133 5.36 4.66 -10.19
C THR A 133 5.04 3.95 -8.87
N VAL A 134 3.81 4.12 -8.39
CA VAL A 134 3.23 3.32 -7.31
C VAL A 134 2.70 2.02 -7.90
#